data_AF-A0A179UA63-F1
#
_entry.id   AF-A0A179UA63-F1
#
_cell.length_a   1.000
_cell.length_b   1.000
_cell.length_c   1.000
_cell.angle_alpha   90.00
_cell.angle_beta   90.00
_cell.angle_gamma   90.00
#
_symmetry.space_group_name_H-M   'P 1'
#
loop_
_entity.id
_entity.type
_entity.pdbx_description
1 polymer ?
#
loop_
_entity_poly.entity_id
_entity_poly.type
_entity_poly.pdbx_seq_one_letter_code
_entity_poly.pdbx_strand_id
1 'polypeptide(L)'
;MAEGKLGVTVIEHKNFNEYPTSLLKLLEGAEGEYITITKDYPLTAARAFSTLANTFKFVYISGEGATTKPGKFTQLFATVKGECEQSLIEMAHKIPAFKPYSLQPAFVDSVSDEAVKQATANRQLPLSYRVLGAFTPLIRNFIPSIVSPTQDIGLAATVLAMGDGKGLDGSGVSEGGRILSNEAIRRIAKDGFTSG
;
A
#
# COMPACT_ATOMS: atom_id res chain seq x y z
N MET A 1 23.48 23.06 13.65
CA MET A 1 24.24 22.10 14.49
C MET A 1 23.23 21.28 15.29
N ALA A 2 23.06 20.00 14.95
CA ALA A 2 22.07 19.12 15.59
C ALA A 2 22.63 18.34 16.80
N GLU A 3 23.89 18.61 17.15
CA GLU A 3 24.55 18.05 18.33
C GLU A 3 23.89 18.54 19.62
N GLY A 4 23.47 17.61 20.48
CA GLY A 4 22.95 17.90 21.82
C GLY A 4 21.42 18.06 21.92
N LYS A 5 20.64 17.74 20.88
CA LYS A 5 19.17 17.69 21.00
C LYS A 5 18.71 16.35 21.56
N LEU A 6 17.74 16.37 22.49
CA LEU A 6 17.14 15.16 23.07
C LEU A 6 16.55 14.30 21.94
N GLY A 7 16.98 13.04 21.84
CA GLY A 7 16.54 12.11 20.78
C GLY A 7 17.31 12.19 19.45
N VAL A 8 18.37 13.00 19.35
CA VAL A 8 19.22 13.07 18.15
C VAL A 8 20.62 12.57 18.47
N THR A 9 21.01 11.46 17.85
CA THR A 9 22.39 10.93 17.91
C THR A 9 23.08 11.23 16.58
N VAL A 10 24.12 12.08 16.62
CA VAL A 10 24.95 12.39 15.45
C VAL A 10 26.16 11.47 15.47
N ILE A 11 26.39 10.75 14.37
CA ILE A 11 27.50 9.80 14.24
C ILE A 11 28.36 10.24 13.05
N GLU A 12 29.60 10.63 13.33
CA GLU A 12 30.54 11.06 12.31
C GLU A 12 31.20 9.83 11.66
N HIS A 13 30.66 9.40 10.52
CA HIS A 13 31.08 8.18 9.83
C HIS A 13 32.20 8.46 8.81
N LYS A 14 33.41 7.93 9.06
CA LYS A 14 34.59 8.18 8.20
C LYS A 14 34.94 7.03 7.24
N ASN A 15 34.48 5.81 7.49
CA ASN A 15 34.75 4.63 6.65
C ASN A 15 33.46 3.87 6.29
N PHE A 16 32.85 4.21 5.16
CA PHE A 16 31.56 3.68 4.69
C PHE A 16 31.55 2.19 4.32
N ASN A 17 32.69 1.49 4.40
CA ASN A 17 32.80 0.07 4.04
C ASN A 17 32.65 -0.88 5.24
N GLU A 18 32.63 -0.36 6.47
CA GLU A 18 32.51 -1.16 7.69
C GLU A 18 31.53 -0.53 8.68
N TYR A 19 30.50 -1.29 9.06
CA TYR A 19 29.47 -0.83 10.00
C TYR A 19 29.63 -1.53 11.36
N PRO A 20 29.84 -0.78 12.46
CA PRO A 20 29.97 -1.38 13.78
C PRO A 20 28.63 -1.95 14.26
N THR A 21 28.65 -3.13 14.86
CA THR A 21 27.46 -3.87 15.30
C THR A 21 26.58 -3.10 16.30
N SER A 22 27.18 -2.17 17.06
CA SER A 22 26.48 -1.26 17.96
C SER A 22 25.60 -0.24 17.23
N LEU A 23 25.99 0.21 16.04
CA LEU A 23 25.17 1.09 15.18
C LEU A 23 23.97 0.33 14.62
N LEU A 24 24.18 -0.90 14.13
CA LEU A 24 23.10 -1.75 13.63
C LEU A 24 22.07 -2.07 14.71
N LYS A 25 22.52 -2.26 15.96
CA LYS A 25 21.66 -2.47 17.12
C LYS A 25 20.93 -1.18 17.58
N LEU A 26 21.50 0.00 17.32
CA LEU A 26 20.85 1.29 17.55
C LEU A 26 19.75 1.58 16.51
N LEU A 27 19.88 1.00 15.31
CA LEU A 27 18.91 1.08 14.21
C LEU A 27 17.86 -0.04 14.25
N GLU A 28 17.92 -0.92 15.25
CA GLU A 28 16.93 -1.96 15.52
C GLU A 28 15.65 -1.30 16.06
N GLY A 29 14.85 -0.72 15.14
CA GLY A 29 13.72 0.16 15.43
C GLY A 29 13.15 0.90 14.20
N ALA A 30 13.27 0.31 13.00
CA ALA A 30 12.86 0.86 11.70
C ALA A 30 11.33 1.04 11.49
N GLU A 31 10.53 1.16 12.56
CA GLU A 31 9.10 1.46 12.47
C GLU A 31 8.84 2.82 11.82
N GLY A 32 9.74 3.79 12.05
CA GLY A 32 9.70 5.11 11.40
C GLY A 32 9.82 5.01 9.88
N GLU A 33 10.69 4.16 9.36
CA GLU A 33 10.85 3.99 7.91
C GLU A 33 9.61 3.38 7.27
N TYR A 34 8.98 2.39 7.93
CA TYR A 34 7.73 1.79 7.45
C TYR A 34 6.59 2.80 7.40
N ILE A 35 6.40 3.61 8.45
CA ILE A 35 5.38 4.67 8.48
C ILE A 35 5.68 5.72 7.41
N THR A 36 6.93 6.15 7.30
CA THR A 36 7.33 7.15 6.31
C THR A 36 7.05 6.68 4.89
N ILE A 37 7.43 5.45 4.54
CA ILE A 37 7.19 4.89 3.20
C ILE A 37 5.70 4.64 2.96
N THR A 38 4.98 4.11 3.96
CA THR A 38 3.62 3.60 3.77
C THR A 38 2.56 4.69 3.91
N LYS A 39 2.85 5.77 4.65
CA LYS A 39 1.89 6.83 4.97
C LYS A 39 2.42 8.21 4.58
N ASP A 40 3.58 8.62 5.09
CA ASP A 40 4.02 10.02 4.94
C ASP A 40 4.35 10.38 3.49
N TYR A 41 5.06 9.49 2.77
CA TYR A 41 5.36 9.68 1.35
C TYR A 41 4.11 9.73 0.48
N PRO A 42 3.16 8.77 0.55
CA PRO A 42 1.88 8.87 -0.15
C PRO A 42 1.12 10.16 0.15
N LEU A 43 1.00 10.58 1.41
CA LEU A 43 0.28 11.79 1.78
C LEU A 43 0.97 13.06 1.27
N THR A 44 2.30 13.09 1.29
CA THR A 44 3.09 14.20 0.76
C THR A 44 2.92 14.29 -0.76
N ALA A 45 3.01 13.16 -1.47
CA ALA A 45 2.81 13.09 -2.91
C ALA A 45 1.38 13.49 -3.30
N ALA A 46 0.38 12.95 -2.61
CA ALA A 46 -1.03 13.32 -2.81
C ALA A 46 -1.22 14.83 -2.68
N ARG A 47 -0.68 15.43 -1.60
CA ARG A 47 -0.76 16.88 -1.37
C ARG A 47 -0.12 17.67 -2.49
N ALA A 48 1.12 17.33 -2.87
CA ALA A 48 1.86 18.02 -3.91
C ALA A 48 1.15 17.95 -5.27
N PHE A 49 0.53 16.82 -5.59
CA PHE A 49 -0.06 16.59 -6.91
C PHE A 49 -1.54 16.94 -7.02
N SER A 50 -2.23 17.15 -5.89
CA SER A 50 -3.68 17.38 -5.85
C SER A 50 -4.20 18.56 -6.67
N THR A 51 -3.32 19.52 -7.00
CA THR A 51 -3.66 20.72 -7.77
C THR A 51 -3.21 20.66 -9.24
N LEU A 52 -2.58 19.56 -9.67
CA LEU A 52 -2.03 19.45 -11.03
C LEU A 52 -3.09 19.25 -12.12
N ALA A 53 -4.31 18.89 -11.74
CA ALA A 53 -5.42 18.70 -12.67
C ALA A 53 -6.75 19.13 -12.05
N ASN A 54 -7.72 19.52 -12.90
CA ASN A 54 -9.09 19.82 -12.48
C ASN A 54 -9.78 18.59 -11.84
N THR A 55 -9.33 17.39 -12.17
CA THR A 55 -9.71 16.14 -11.51
C THR A 55 -8.49 15.25 -11.43
N PHE A 56 -7.81 15.31 -10.27
CA PHE A 56 -6.60 14.54 -10.02
C PHE A 56 -6.96 13.23 -9.30
N LYS A 57 -6.71 12.10 -9.95
CA LYS A 57 -6.96 10.77 -9.37
C LYS A 57 -5.68 10.25 -8.73
N PHE A 58 -5.78 9.80 -7.49
CA PHE A 58 -4.65 9.25 -6.74
C PHE A 58 -5.00 7.86 -6.27
N VAL A 59 -4.28 6.84 -6.76
CA VAL A 59 -4.54 5.44 -6.38
C VAL A 59 -3.48 5.00 -5.38
N TYR A 60 -3.92 4.69 -4.16
CA TYR A 60 -3.10 4.20 -3.08
C TYR A 60 -3.26 2.68 -2.93
N ILE A 61 -2.16 1.94 -2.90
CA ILE A 61 -2.17 0.50 -2.64
C ILE A 61 -2.09 0.27 -1.13
N SER A 62 -3.24 0.01 -0.54
CA SER A 62 -3.45 -0.30 0.87
C SER A 62 -3.28 -1.82 1.13
N GLY A 63 -4.17 -2.43 1.91
CA GLY A 63 -4.22 -3.86 2.21
C GLY A 63 -5.52 -4.22 2.92
N GLU A 64 -6.04 -5.42 2.65
CA GLU A 64 -7.22 -5.97 3.30
C GLU A 64 -7.01 -5.99 4.81
N GLY A 65 -8.00 -5.51 5.56
CA GLY A 65 -7.93 -5.35 7.01
C GLY A 65 -7.32 -4.02 7.49
N ALA A 66 -6.97 -3.09 6.58
CA ALA A 66 -6.63 -1.73 6.95
C ALA A 66 -7.75 -1.08 7.78
N THR A 67 -7.39 -0.44 8.89
CA THR A 67 -8.36 0.06 9.86
C THR A 67 -7.81 1.23 10.67
N THR A 68 -8.66 2.17 11.03
CA THR A 68 -8.37 3.24 11.98
C THR A 68 -8.68 2.86 13.42
N LYS A 69 -9.21 1.65 13.65
CA LYS A 69 -9.62 1.12 14.96
C LYS A 69 -8.86 -0.18 15.26
N PRO A 70 -7.57 -0.10 15.62
CA PRO A 70 -6.77 -1.29 15.89
C PRO A 70 -7.25 -2.02 17.14
N GLY A 71 -7.28 -3.34 17.08
CA GLY A 71 -7.47 -4.25 18.20
C GLY A 71 -6.18 -4.96 18.59
N LYS A 72 -6.25 -5.86 19.59
CA LYS A 72 -5.09 -6.59 20.13
C LYS A 72 -4.33 -7.44 19.10
N PHE A 73 -4.97 -7.82 18.00
CA PHE A 73 -4.39 -8.66 16.95
C PHE A 73 -4.20 -7.92 15.61
N THR A 74 -4.38 -6.60 15.62
CA THR A 74 -4.19 -5.79 14.41
C THR A 74 -2.70 -5.65 14.12
N GLN A 75 -2.31 -6.03 12.90
CA GLN A 75 -0.93 -5.90 12.44
C GLN A 75 -0.59 -4.43 12.19
N LEU A 76 0.69 -4.05 12.35
CA LEU A 76 1.14 -2.67 12.15
C LEU A 76 0.70 -2.09 10.80
N PHE A 77 0.76 -2.89 9.73
CA PHE A 77 0.34 -2.43 8.40
C PHE A 77 -1.10 -1.95 8.37
N ALA A 78 -2.00 -2.64 9.09
CA ALA A 78 -3.42 -2.40 9.02
C ALA A 78 -3.75 -1.02 9.59
N THR A 79 -3.14 -0.68 10.72
CA THR A 79 -3.26 0.65 11.33
C THR A 79 -2.66 1.73 10.43
N VAL A 80 -1.40 1.57 10.01
CA VAL A 80 -0.68 2.61 9.24
C VAL A 80 -1.36 2.88 7.90
N LYS A 81 -1.77 1.83 7.19
CA LYS A 81 -2.48 1.96 5.92
C LYS A 81 -3.88 2.54 6.12
N GLY A 82 -4.62 2.10 7.14
CA GLY A 82 -5.95 2.64 7.46
C GLY A 82 -5.92 4.13 7.81
N GLU A 83 -4.92 4.58 8.57
CA GLU A 83 -4.71 6.01 8.84
C GLU A 83 -4.38 6.80 7.57
N CYS A 84 -3.62 6.22 6.64
CA CYS A 84 -3.33 6.83 5.35
C CYS A 84 -4.61 6.95 4.50
N GLU A 85 -5.43 5.90 4.43
CA GLU A 85 -6.72 5.91 3.73
C GLU A 85 -7.62 7.02 4.25
N GLN A 86 -7.79 7.08 5.58
CA GLN A 86 -8.58 8.11 6.24
C GLN A 86 -8.06 9.53 5.92
N SER A 87 -6.74 9.72 5.99
CA SER A 87 -6.12 11.01 5.69
C SER A 87 -6.32 11.45 4.23
N LEU A 88 -6.29 10.50 3.28
CA LEU A 88 -6.58 10.78 1.86
C LEU A 88 -8.04 11.19 1.66
N ILE A 89 -8.98 10.52 2.33
CA ILE A 89 -10.42 10.83 2.26
C ILE A 89 -10.70 12.22 2.85
N GLU A 90 -10.12 12.54 4.01
CA GLU A 90 -10.24 13.87 4.62
C GLU A 90 -9.65 14.97 3.72
N MET A 91 -8.58 14.67 3.00
CA MET A 91 -8.00 15.59 2.03
C MET A 91 -8.94 15.81 0.84
N ALA A 92 -9.62 14.77 0.35
CA ALA A 92 -10.61 14.87 -0.73
C ALA A 92 -11.82 15.73 -0.35
N HIS A 93 -12.23 15.70 0.93
CA HIS A 93 -13.28 16.60 1.42
C HIS A 93 -12.88 18.09 1.36
N LYS A 94 -11.58 18.38 1.52
CA LYS A 94 -11.04 19.75 1.47
C LYS A 94 -10.71 20.21 0.05
N ILE A 95 -10.41 19.29 -0.85
CA ILE A 95 -9.95 19.56 -2.21
C ILE A 95 -10.86 18.83 -3.20
N PRO A 96 -11.93 19.48 -3.71
CA PRO A 96 -12.91 18.81 -4.58
C PRO A 96 -12.31 18.21 -5.85
N ALA A 97 -11.21 18.76 -6.37
CA ALA A 97 -10.49 18.22 -7.54
C ALA A 97 -9.75 16.91 -7.24
N PHE A 98 -9.44 16.61 -5.97
CA PHE A 98 -8.68 15.44 -5.56
C PHE A 98 -9.59 14.23 -5.35
N LYS A 99 -9.36 13.15 -6.10
CA LYS A 99 -10.17 11.93 -6.12
C LYS A 99 -9.30 10.72 -5.74
N PRO A 100 -9.12 10.43 -4.45
CA PRO A 100 -8.33 9.29 -4.01
C PRO A 100 -9.12 7.98 -4.18
N TYR A 101 -8.40 6.89 -4.41
CA TYR A 101 -8.89 5.53 -4.27
C TYR A 101 -7.87 4.72 -3.49
N SER A 102 -8.33 3.89 -2.57
CA SER A 102 -7.50 2.98 -1.79
C SER A 102 -7.86 1.55 -2.14
N LEU A 103 -6.91 0.82 -2.73
CA LEU A 103 -7.05 -0.59 -3.04
C LEU A 103 -6.59 -1.41 -1.86
N GLN A 104 -7.45 -2.27 -1.31
CA GLN A 104 -7.14 -3.19 -0.23
C GLN A 104 -6.99 -4.62 -0.78
N PRO A 105 -5.83 -4.98 -1.38
CA PRO A 105 -5.58 -6.35 -1.77
C PRO A 105 -5.43 -7.23 -0.53
N ALA A 106 -5.85 -8.49 -0.64
CA ALA A 106 -5.73 -9.51 0.38
C ALA A 106 -4.43 -10.31 0.17
N PHE A 107 -4.52 -11.56 -0.25
CA PHE A 107 -3.35 -12.40 -0.48
C PHE A 107 -2.73 -12.14 -1.85
N VAL A 108 -1.72 -11.27 -1.92
CA VAL A 108 -1.05 -10.88 -3.17
C VAL A 108 -0.32 -12.06 -3.80
N ASP A 109 -0.72 -12.41 -5.02
CA ASP A 109 -0.10 -13.47 -5.81
C ASP A 109 1.03 -12.90 -6.68
N SER A 110 2.24 -12.98 -6.14
CA SER A 110 3.47 -12.60 -6.83
C SER A 110 4.10 -13.74 -7.61
N VAL A 111 3.57 -14.97 -7.52
CA VAL A 111 4.20 -16.17 -8.09
C VAL A 111 3.64 -16.50 -9.47
N SER A 112 2.37 -16.20 -9.73
CA SER A 112 1.76 -16.38 -11.06
C SER A 112 2.22 -15.37 -12.11
N ASP A 113 2.74 -14.22 -11.69
CA ASP A 113 3.22 -13.18 -12.58
C ASP A 113 4.74 -13.28 -12.73
N GLU A 114 5.21 -13.69 -13.90
CA GLU A 114 6.65 -13.82 -14.16
C GLU A 114 7.39 -12.48 -14.01
N ALA A 115 6.81 -11.35 -14.42
CA ALA A 115 7.47 -10.06 -14.28
C ALA A 115 7.66 -9.69 -12.80
N VAL A 116 6.63 -9.90 -11.97
CA VAL A 116 6.71 -9.65 -10.52
C VAL A 116 7.65 -10.65 -9.86
N LYS A 117 7.60 -11.92 -10.23
CA LYS A 117 8.48 -12.96 -9.72
C LYS A 117 9.94 -12.63 -9.99
N GLN A 118 10.29 -12.19 -11.19
CA GLN A 118 11.65 -11.73 -11.51
C GLN A 118 12.04 -10.48 -10.71
N ALA A 119 11.15 -9.48 -10.64
CA ALA A 119 11.40 -8.24 -9.89
C ALA A 119 11.55 -8.45 -8.37
N THR A 120 11.02 -9.56 -7.86
CA THR A 120 11.04 -9.91 -6.43
C THR A 120 11.96 -11.07 -6.09
N ALA A 121 12.60 -11.70 -7.08
CA ALA A 121 13.42 -12.91 -6.90
C ALA A 121 14.54 -12.75 -5.86
N ASN A 122 15.13 -11.56 -5.79
CA ASN A 122 16.24 -11.26 -4.88
C ASN A 122 15.80 -10.64 -3.55
N ARG A 123 14.48 -10.52 -3.30
CA ARG A 123 13.98 -9.96 -2.04
C ARG A 123 14.16 -10.97 -0.93
N GLN A 124 14.79 -10.52 0.17
CA GLN A 124 14.85 -11.29 1.40
C GLN A 124 13.48 -11.25 2.07
N LEU A 125 12.65 -12.25 1.74
CA LEU A 125 11.33 -12.42 2.36
C LEU A 125 11.46 -13.23 3.65
N PRO A 126 10.69 -12.90 4.70
CA PRO A 126 10.58 -13.74 5.88
C PRO A 126 10.19 -15.18 5.49
N LEU A 127 10.67 -16.17 6.26
CA LEU A 127 10.42 -17.57 5.97
C LEU A 127 8.92 -17.89 5.84
N SER A 128 8.08 -17.26 6.65
CA SER A 128 6.62 -17.38 6.57
C SER A 128 6.06 -17.01 5.19
N TYR A 129 6.52 -15.91 4.59
CA TYR A 129 6.10 -15.49 3.25
C TYR A 129 6.59 -16.45 2.17
N ARG A 130 7.79 -17.02 2.31
CA ARG A 130 8.32 -18.02 1.36
C ARG A 130 7.53 -19.32 1.40
N VAL A 131 7.21 -19.80 2.61
CA VAL A 131 6.39 -21.00 2.80
C VAL A 131 4.99 -20.76 2.25
N LEU A 132 4.35 -19.65 2.63
CA LEU A 132 3.01 -19.31 2.15
C LEU A 132 2.96 -19.14 0.62
N GLY A 133 4.01 -18.55 0.04
CA GLY A 133 4.18 -18.44 -1.41
C GLY A 133 4.23 -19.78 -2.15
N ALA A 134 4.80 -20.83 -1.55
CA ALA A 134 4.80 -22.18 -2.14
C ALA A 134 3.40 -22.81 -2.16
N PHE A 135 2.53 -22.41 -1.22
CA PHE A 135 1.13 -22.85 -1.16
C PHE A 135 0.19 -21.99 -2.03
N THR A 136 0.68 -20.91 -2.63
CA THR A 136 -0.15 -20.01 -3.48
C THR A 136 -0.97 -20.74 -4.54
N PRO A 137 -0.46 -21.73 -5.31
CA PRO A 137 -1.28 -22.47 -6.27
C PRO A 137 -2.44 -23.23 -5.63
N LEU A 138 -2.25 -23.77 -4.42
CA LEU A 138 -3.32 -24.45 -3.68
C LEU A 138 -4.35 -23.43 -3.18
N ILE A 139 -3.90 -22.33 -2.57
CA ILE A 139 -4.78 -21.26 -2.10
C ILE A 139 -5.63 -20.70 -3.25
N ARG A 140 -5.02 -20.50 -4.43
CA ARG A 140 -5.72 -20.02 -5.62
C ARG A 140 -6.83 -20.96 -6.08
N ASN A 141 -6.63 -22.28 -5.98
CA ASN A 141 -7.62 -23.26 -6.41
C ASN A 141 -8.74 -23.47 -5.38
N PHE A 142 -8.44 -23.45 -4.08
CA PHE A 142 -9.41 -23.76 -3.03
C PHE A 142 -10.11 -22.54 -2.44
N ILE A 143 -9.44 -21.38 -2.41
CA ILE A 143 -9.97 -20.13 -1.86
C ILE A 143 -9.63 -18.96 -2.81
N PRO A 144 -10.09 -18.99 -4.08
CA PRO A 144 -9.75 -17.96 -5.07
C PRO A 144 -10.21 -16.54 -4.67
N SER A 145 -11.20 -16.42 -3.77
CA SER A 145 -11.76 -15.14 -3.34
C SER A 145 -10.81 -14.31 -2.46
N ILE A 146 -9.85 -14.92 -1.78
CA ILE A 146 -8.89 -14.21 -0.93
C ILE A 146 -7.61 -13.84 -1.67
N VAL A 147 -7.41 -14.36 -2.88
CA VAL A 147 -6.20 -14.12 -3.68
C VAL A 147 -6.38 -12.82 -4.47
N SER A 148 -5.33 -12.01 -4.50
CA SER A 148 -5.23 -10.79 -5.29
C SER A 148 -4.12 -10.95 -6.33
N PRO A 149 -4.44 -11.38 -7.56
CA PRO A 149 -3.46 -11.43 -8.63
C PRO A 149 -2.82 -10.06 -8.85
N THR A 150 -1.51 -10.03 -9.02
CA THR A 150 -0.79 -8.77 -9.23
C THR A 150 -1.20 -8.07 -10.52
N GLN A 151 -1.57 -8.83 -11.57
CA GLN A 151 -2.17 -8.29 -12.78
C GLN A 151 -3.52 -7.61 -12.51
N ASP A 152 -4.37 -8.20 -11.68
CA ASP A 152 -5.69 -7.63 -11.36
C ASP A 152 -5.54 -6.33 -10.57
N ILE A 153 -4.63 -6.29 -9.59
CA ILE A 153 -4.30 -5.06 -8.84
C ILE A 153 -3.81 -3.98 -9.81
N GLY A 154 -2.87 -4.33 -10.70
CA GLY A 154 -2.31 -3.39 -11.67
C GLY A 154 -3.36 -2.85 -12.65
N LEU A 155 -4.23 -3.72 -13.15
CA LEU A 155 -5.32 -3.35 -14.06
C LEU A 155 -6.33 -2.46 -13.35
N ALA A 156 -6.79 -2.82 -12.15
CA ALA A 156 -7.72 -2.01 -11.38
C ALA A 156 -7.15 -0.63 -11.07
N ALA A 157 -5.88 -0.56 -10.64
CA ALA A 157 -5.20 0.71 -10.39
C ALA A 157 -5.14 1.59 -11.66
N THR A 158 -4.87 0.97 -12.80
CA THR A 158 -4.80 1.66 -14.10
C THR A 158 -6.17 2.17 -14.54
N VAL A 159 -7.22 1.35 -14.43
CA VAL A 159 -8.61 1.75 -14.72
C VAL A 159 -9.02 2.95 -13.87
N LEU A 160 -8.76 2.92 -12.56
CA LEU A 160 -9.08 4.03 -11.65
C LEU A 160 -8.30 5.31 -11.98
N ALA A 161 -7.00 5.18 -12.29
CA ALA A 161 -6.15 6.30 -12.65
C ALA A 161 -6.56 6.95 -13.98
N MET A 162 -7.08 6.17 -14.94
CA MET A 162 -7.56 6.68 -16.23
C MET A 162 -9.03 7.11 -16.21
N GLY A 163 -9.80 6.69 -15.21
CA GLY A 163 -11.23 6.99 -15.10
C GLY A 163 -11.58 8.45 -14.80
N ASP A 164 -12.87 8.68 -14.60
CA ASP A 164 -13.47 10.01 -14.39
C ASP A 164 -13.36 10.53 -12.95
N GLY A 165 -12.89 9.70 -12.00
CA GLY A 165 -12.73 10.08 -10.60
C GLY A 165 -14.01 10.00 -9.75
N LYS A 166 -15.13 9.48 -10.28
CA LYS A 166 -16.37 9.28 -9.51
C LYS A 166 -16.23 8.19 -8.46
N GLY A 167 -17.01 8.31 -7.38
CA GLY A 167 -17.14 7.22 -6.43
C GLY A 167 -17.68 5.98 -7.14
N LEU A 168 -17.12 4.82 -6.83
CA LEU A 168 -17.64 3.54 -7.29
C LEU A 168 -18.73 3.03 -6.38
N ASP A 169 -19.59 2.17 -6.92
CA ASP A 169 -20.60 1.44 -6.19
C ASP A 169 -20.41 -0.08 -6.35
N GLY A 170 -21.17 -0.84 -5.57
CA GLY A 170 -21.23 -2.29 -5.64
C GLY A 170 -20.51 -3.00 -4.48
N SER A 171 -20.43 -4.32 -4.58
CA SER A 171 -19.82 -5.14 -3.55
C SER A 171 -18.32 -4.84 -3.40
N GLY A 172 -17.84 -4.91 -2.17
CA GLY A 172 -16.45 -4.61 -1.81
C GLY A 172 -16.08 -3.12 -1.83
N VAL A 173 -17.05 -2.21 -1.93
CA VAL A 173 -16.81 -0.77 -2.00
C VAL A 173 -17.33 -0.07 -0.74
N SER A 174 -16.53 0.84 -0.18
CA SER A 174 -16.90 1.61 1.02
C SER A 174 -16.40 3.06 0.96
N GLU A 175 -16.72 3.84 2.00
CA GLU A 175 -16.34 5.26 2.15
C GLU A 175 -16.67 6.13 0.92
N GLY A 176 -17.92 6.06 0.45
CA GLY A 176 -18.38 6.86 -0.69
C GLY A 176 -17.70 6.51 -2.01
N GLY A 177 -17.29 5.26 -2.17
CA GLY A 177 -16.69 4.76 -3.41
C GLY A 177 -15.17 4.91 -3.48
N ARG A 178 -14.50 5.08 -2.34
CA ARG A 178 -13.08 5.44 -2.25
C ARG A 178 -12.21 4.31 -1.71
N ILE A 179 -12.75 3.39 -0.92
CA ILE A 179 -12.04 2.21 -0.44
C ILE A 179 -12.58 0.98 -1.17
N LEU A 180 -11.69 0.18 -1.75
CA LEU A 180 -12.01 -0.94 -2.62
C LEU A 180 -11.32 -2.20 -2.09
N SER A 181 -12.09 -3.15 -1.58
CA SER A 181 -11.59 -4.45 -1.07
C SER A 181 -11.06 -5.34 -2.18
N ASN A 182 -10.47 -6.49 -1.83
CA ASN A 182 -10.03 -7.48 -2.82
C ASN A 182 -11.16 -7.89 -3.80
N GLU A 183 -12.39 -7.98 -3.30
CA GLU A 183 -13.54 -8.31 -4.14
C GLU A 183 -13.77 -7.25 -5.22
N ALA A 184 -13.75 -5.96 -4.84
CA ALA A 184 -13.91 -4.86 -5.78
C ALA A 184 -12.75 -4.79 -6.79
N ILE A 185 -11.51 -5.01 -6.35
CA ILE A 185 -10.33 -5.06 -7.22
C ILE A 185 -10.52 -6.10 -8.34
N ARG A 186 -10.88 -7.34 -7.96
CA ARG A 186 -11.06 -8.44 -8.91
C ARG A 186 -12.24 -8.19 -9.86
N ARG A 187 -13.31 -7.58 -9.36
CA ARG A 187 -14.45 -7.19 -10.21
C ARG A 187 -14.04 -6.15 -11.25
N ILE A 188 -13.36 -5.08 -10.83
CA ILE A 188 -12.87 -4.04 -11.75
C ILE A 188 -11.90 -4.63 -12.78
N ALA A 189 -11.00 -5.52 -12.36
CA ALA A 189 -10.08 -6.18 -13.28
C ALA A 189 -10.81 -7.05 -14.32
N LYS A 190 -11.88 -7.74 -13.92
CA LYS A 190 -12.71 -8.53 -14.83
C LYS A 190 -13.51 -7.65 -15.81
N ASP A 191 -14.04 -6.54 -15.32
CA ASP A 191 -14.84 -5.61 -16.12
C ASP A 191 -13.94 -4.77 -17.05
N GLY A 192 -12.68 -4.54 -16.69
CA GLY A 192 -11.71 -3.82 -17.51
C GLY A 192 -12.11 -2.36 -17.76
N PHE A 193 -11.87 -1.87 -18.98
CA PHE A 193 -12.18 -0.48 -19.37
C PHE A 193 -13.65 -0.26 -19.82
N THR A 194 -14.54 -1.25 -19.69
CA THR A 194 -15.86 -1.20 -20.35
C THR A 194 -16.92 -0.34 -19.67
N SER A 195 -16.56 0.40 -18.62
CA SER A 195 -17.45 1.38 -17.97
C SER A 195 -16.89 2.79 -18.16
N GLY A 196 -17.12 3.34 -19.35
CA GLY A 196 -16.94 4.76 -19.71
C GLY A 196 -18.29 5.43 -19.95
#